data_AF-A0AAW8FV62-F1
#
_entry.id   AF-A0AAW8FV62-F1
#
_cell.length_a   1.000
_cell.length_b   1.000
_cell.length_c   1.000
_cell.angle_alpha   90.00
_cell.angle_beta   90.00
_cell.angle_gamma   90.00
#
_symmetry.space_group_name_H-M   'P 1'
#
loop_
_entity.id
_entity.type
_entity.pdbx_description
1 polymer ?
#
loop_
_entity_poly.entity_id
_entity_poly.type
_entity_poly.pdbx_seq_one_letter_code
_entity_poly.pdbx_strand_id
1 'polypeptide(L)'
;MSMYPVLWAIDHAPVYDAEERAVLVALVVKGDFDGMNCFRSYPTLAAAARVDAKTAGRKCRAMESRGILRRQTAHRSRTWLSIPKEQRPVIWEVMIPAEWWSAAQLESINEQRAGLGRPAITAENRPALAPAPPKKTRADKGVKRPQKAAPGTTSPRGKTDTEAGGVGTTSPYPPDYKSLPPGLQVPQPSQSPSESPSEKLSPPPSVREAEVARASGSVTEGRTDSGVGIEDQEQGPGERQWTPGERLLERIGRHYPEIGAGLAQGTTLRDQARLVDGLLLSGVSQEQVRAVLVDRPYPAPAERKRSMAALIAARLTKIVPPLGLEAMRQVPTQAPAPEEGGPARTVELHLTRRPECPECGLDSPSGELCGACQGWPLCEGGCKRRVREGGLCRSCAVAPPEDDDADHVGTCPGFDGQRCGRPVATEGLCPRCQVRAAAAKKARDAQWAAQVAAVTAMTDEERQAATGAPAPF
;
A
#
# COMPACT_ATOMS: atom_id res chain seq x y z
N MET A 1 -5.69 -6.18 15.36
CA MET A 1 -4.30 -6.19 15.88
C MET A 1 -4.08 -4.87 16.57
N SER A 2 -3.62 -4.87 17.82
CA SER A 2 -3.28 -3.60 18.48
C SER A 2 -2.02 -3.02 17.86
N MET A 3 -2.00 -1.69 17.69
CA MET A 3 -0.88 -0.98 17.09
C MET A 3 0.20 -0.60 18.11
N TYR A 4 -0.03 -0.82 19.41
CA TYR A 4 0.87 -0.36 20.48
C TYR A 4 2.31 -0.89 20.35
N PRO A 5 2.57 -2.20 20.13
CA PRO A 5 3.95 -2.69 19.97
C PRO A 5 4.67 -2.07 18.77
N VAL A 6 3.93 -1.76 17.70
CA VAL A 6 4.48 -1.13 16.50
C VAL A 6 4.87 0.32 16.79
N LEU A 7 3.99 1.09 17.44
CA LEU A 7 4.28 2.47 17.84
C LEU A 7 5.48 2.54 18.77
N TRP A 8 5.53 1.69 19.79
CA TRP A 8 6.68 1.58 20.67
C TRP A 8 7.98 1.28 19.91
N ALA A 9 7.94 0.32 18.98
CA ALA A 9 9.11 -0.05 18.17
C ALA A 9 9.60 1.08 17.25
N ILE A 10 8.72 1.97 16.79
CA ILE A 10 9.07 3.09 15.91
C ILE A 10 9.65 4.25 16.71
N ASP A 11 9.00 4.63 17.81
CA ASP A 11 9.27 5.90 18.48
C ASP A 11 10.14 5.76 19.74
N HIS A 12 9.99 4.67 20.49
CA HIS A 12 10.53 4.58 21.86
C HIS A 12 11.58 3.48 22.06
N ALA A 13 11.60 2.45 21.22
CA ALA A 13 12.51 1.33 21.41
C ALA A 13 13.99 1.78 21.37
N PRO A 14 14.83 1.35 22.34
CA PRO A 14 16.24 1.73 22.46
C PRO A 14 17.13 0.95 21.47
N VAL A 15 16.84 1.11 20.19
CA VAL A 15 17.56 0.44 19.08
C VAL A 15 18.84 1.17 18.70
N TYR A 16 19.86 0.41 18.29
CA TYR A 16 21.19 0.96 17.99
C TYR A 16 21.23 1.75 16.66
N ASP A 17 20.59 1.23 15.62
CA ASP A 17 20.57 1.82 14.28
C ASP A 17 19.25 1.55 13.54
N ALA A 18 19.15 2.10 12.32
CA ALA A 18 17.95 2.02 11.50
C ALA A 18 17.63 0.59 11.05
N GLU A 19 18.63 -0.23 10.78
CA GLU A 19 18.44 -1.64 10.41
C GLU A 19 17.85 -2.44 11.57
N GLU A 20 18.35 -2.22 12.78
CA GLU A 20 17.79 -2.83 13.98
C GLU A 20 16.34 -2.41 14.22
N ARG A 21 16.03 -1.12 14.01
CA ARG A 21 14.64 -0.63 14.07
C ARG A 21 13.75 -1.31 13.04
N ALA A 22 14.21 -1.42 11.79
CA ALA A 22 13.47 -2.08 10.72
C ALA A 22 13.19 -3.56 11.03
N VAL A 23 14.19 -4.28 11.57
CA VAL A 23 14.03 -5.67 12.02
C VAL A 23 13.01 -5.76 13.16
N LEU A 24 13.08 -4.89 14.17
CA LEU A 24 12.15 -4.89 15.29
C LEU A 24 10.71 -4.60 14.82
N VAL A 25 10.51 -3.58 14.00
CA VAL A 25 9.19 -3.23 13.44
C VAL A 25 8.61 -4.38 12.62
N ALA A 26 9.41 -4.99 11.73
CA ALA A 26 8.96 -6.13 10.92
C ALA A 26 8.53 -7.33 11.78
N LEU A 27 9.18 -7.51 12.94
CA LEU A 27 8.88 -8.55 13.91
C LEU A 27 7.55 -8.27 14.65
N VAL A 28 7.36 -7.07 15.20
CA VAL A 28 6.16 -6.72 16.00
C VAL A 28 4.88 -6.58 15.17
N VAL A 29 4.97 -6.28 13.87
CA VAL A 29 3.80 -6.20 12.98
C VAL A 29 2.99 -7.51 12.92
N LYS A 30 3.61 -8.65 13.26
CA LYS A 30 2.93 -9.95 13.34
C LYS A 30 2.75 -10.47 14.78
N GLY A 31 3.18 -9.70 15.76
CA GLY A 31 3.02 -10.03 17.18
C GLY A 31 1.59 -9.83 17.68
N ASP A 32 1.35 -10.33 18.88
CA ASP A 32 0.14 -10.01 19.65
C ASP A 32 0.20 -8.58 20.19
N PHE A 33 -0.91 -8.11 20.76
CA PHE A 33 -1.07 -6.74 21.25
C PHE A 33 -0.12 -6.34 22.39
N ASP A 34 0.47 -7.33 23.07
CA ASP A 34 1.36 -7.21 24.22
C ASP A 34 2.85 -7.43 23.85
N GLY A 35 3.14 -7.55 22.55
CA GLY A 35 4.50 -7.86 22.06
C GLY A 35 4.91 -9.33 22.24
N MET A 36 4.01 -10.23 22.65
CA MET A 36 4.27 -11.68 22.63
C MET A 36 4.01 -12.29 21.25
N ASN A 37 4.42 -13.55 21.07
CA ASN A 37 4.22 -14.33 19.84
C ASN A 37 4.72 -13.62 18.57
N CYS A 38 5.81 -12.88 18.67
CA CYS A 38 6.43 -12.28 17.50
C CYS A 38 7.37 -13.30 16.83
N PHE A 39 6.88 -14.00 15.79
CA PHE A 39 7.67 -15.01 15.09
C PHE A 39 7.67 -14.79 13.58
N ARG A 40 8.86 -14.86 12.98
CA ARG A 40 9.11 -14.94 11.54
C ARG A 40 10.39 -15.73 11.33
N SER A 41 10.49 -16.48 10.23
CA SER A 41 11.79 -17.04 9.82
C SER A 41 12.76 -15.90 9.51
N TYR A 42 14.06 -16.10 9.70
CA TYR A 42 15.05 -15.04 9.39
C TYR A 42 15.01 -14.58 7.93
N PRO A 43 14.82 -15.45 6.92
CA PRO A 43 14.63 -15.00 5.54
C PRO A 43 13.42 -14.07 5.36
N THR A 44 12.26 -14.42 5.92
CA THR A 44 11.05 -13.59 5.82
C THR A 44 11.19 -12.28 6.60
N LEU A 45 11.82 -12.33 7.78
CA LEU A 45 12.09 -11.15 8.59
C LEU A 45 13.04 -10.18 7.85
N ALA A 46 14.07 -10.71 7.23
CA ALA A 46 15.06 -9.96 6.48
C ALA A 46 14.48 -9.32 5.22
N ALA A 47 13.66 -10.05 4.47
CA ALA A 47 12.92 -9.49 3.33
C ALA A 47 12.01 -8.33 3.75
N ALA A 48 11.28 -8.47 4.86
CA ALA A 48 10.41 -7.41 5.38
C ALA A 48 11.19 -6.18 5.86
N ALA A 49 12.35 -6.39 6.48
CA ALA A 49 13.22 -5.32 6.98
C ALA A 49 14.19 -4.75 5.93
N ARG A 50 14.23 -5.32 4.71
CA ARG A 50 15.17 -4.98 3.62
C ARG A 50 16.64 -5.11 4.03
N VAL A 51 16.97 -6.18 4.75
CA VAL A 51 18.35 -6.55 5.13
C VAL A 51 18.63 -7.99 4.72
N ASP A 52 19.87 -8.47 4.87
CA ASP A 52 20.19 -9.88 4.69
C ASP A 52 19.79 -10.73 5.92
N ALA A 53 19.55 -12.02 5.72
CA ALA A 53 19.09 -12.93 6.77
C ALA A 53 20.10 -13.08 7.92
N LYS A 54 21.41 -13.02 7.63
CA LYS A 54 22.46 -13.11 8.65
C LYS A 54 22.47 -11.84 9.51
N THR A 55 22.25 -10.66 8.91
CA THR A 55 22.09 -9.40 9.63
C THR A 55 20.84 -9.40 10.48
N ALA A 56 19.67 -9.81 9.97
CA ALA A 56 18.47 -9.94 10.79
C ALA A 56 18.71 -10.83 12.02
N GLY A 57 19.35 -11.99 11.84
CA GLY A 57 19.73 -12.88 12.94
C GLY A 57 20.69 -12.26 13.95
N ARG A 58 21.74 -11.55 13.48
CA ARG A 58 22.68 -10.83 14.35
C ARG A 58 21.99 -9.73 15.15
N LYS A 59 21.11 -8.95 14.52
CA LYS A 59 20.34 -7.87 15.18
C LYS A 59 19.40 -8.41 16.24
N CYS A 60 18.67 -9.50 15.98
CA CYS A 60 17.85 -10.16 16.99
C CYS A 60 18.66 -10.60 18.22
N ARG A 61 19.84 -11.23 18.02
CA ARG A 61 20.72 -11.64 19.13
C ARG A 61 21.28 -10.44 19.91
N ALA A 62 21.62 -9.35 19.22
CA ALA A 62 22.10 -8.12 19.86
C ALA A 62 21.01 -7.37 20.63
N MET A 63 19.74 -7.49 20.21
CA MET A 63 18.58 -7.00 20.96
C MET A 63 18.26 -7.91 22.15
N GLU A 64 18.40 -9.22 21.99
CA GLU A 64 18.28 -10.22 23.06
C GLU A 64 19.30 -9.96 24.18
N SER A 65 20.57 -9.73 23.84
CA SER A 65 21.62 -9.45 24.84
C SER A 65 21.41 -8.14 25.61
N ARG A 66 20.60 -7.21 25.07
CA ARG A 66 20.22 -5.95 25.74
C ARG A 66 18.88 -6.04 26.46
N GLY A 67 18.20 -7.18 26.39
CA GLY A 67 16.87 -7.36 27.00
C GLY A 67 15.73 -6.68 26.25
N ILE A 68 15.93 -6.21 25.00
CA ILE A 68 14.83 -5.68 24.16
C ILE A 68 13.94 -6.81 23.65
N LEU A 69 14.55 -7.96 23.36
CA LEU A 69 13.87 -9.20 22.97
C LEU A 69 14.14 -10.29 24.01
N ARG A 70 13.15 -11.15 24.24
CA ARG A 70 13.27 -12.37 25.03
C ARG A 70 12.78 -13.55 24.20
N ARG A 71 13.43 -14.71 24.30
CA ARG A 71 12.90 -15.94 23.70
C ARG A 71 11.71 -16.44 24.50
N GLN A 72 10.60 -16.65 23.81
CA GLN A 72 9.37 -17.11 24.44
C GLN A 72 9.32 -18.64 24.45
N THR A 73 9.30 -19.23 25.64
CA THR A 73 9.21 -20.69 25.81
C THR A 73 7.77 -21.18 26.01
N ALA A 74 6.92 -20.36 26.62
CA ALA A 74 5.52 -20.63 26.97
C ALA A 74 4.51 -19.90 26.03
N HIS A 75 3.20 -20.10 26.23
CA HIS A 75 2.10 -19.36 25.55
C HIS A 75 2.17 -19.27 24.01
N ARG A 76 2.58 -20.36 23.37
CA ARG A 76 2.79 -20.42 21.91
C ARG A 76 1.46 -20.33 21.18
N SER A 77 1.40 -19.49 20.14
CA SER A 77 0.19 -19.35 19.32
C SER A 77 -0.16 -20.64 18.57
N ARG A 78 -1.45 -20.86 18.30
CA ARG A 78 -1.93 -22.00 17.49
C ARG A 78 -1.29 -22.00 16.10
N THR A 79 -1.13 -20.82 15.49
CA THR A 79 -0.48 -20.61 14.19
C THR A 79 0.99 -21.04 14.19
N TRP A 80 1.72 -20.83 15.29
CA TRP A 80 3.10 -21.32 15.38
C TRP A 80 3.14 -22.84 15.56
N LEU A 81 2.21 -23.40 16.36
CA LEU A 81 2.13 -24.84 16.60
C LEU A 81 1.77 -25.64 15.33
N SER A 82 1.01 -25.05 14.41
CA SER A 82 0.69 -25.68 13.12
C SER A 82 1.88 -25.78 12.15
N ILE A 83 2.98 -25.07 12.41
CA ILE A 83 4.21 -25.19 11.60
C ILE A 83 4.93 -26.51 11.97
N PRO A 84 5.42 -27.30 11.00
CA PRO A 84 6.23 -28.50 11.27
C PRO A 84 7.42 -28.19 12.18
N LYS A 85 7.72 -29.09 13.14
CA LYS A 85 8.65 -28.82 14.24
C LYS A 85 10.04 -28.35 13.78
N GLU A 86 10.49 -28.88 12.65
CA GLU A 86 11.78 -28.65 12.00
C GLU A 86 11.87 -27.26 11.37
N GLN A 87 10.72 -26.67 11.01
CA GLN A 87 10.60 -25.38 10.34
C GLN A 87 10.17 -24.25 11.28
N ARG A 88 9.94 -24.55 12.56
CA ARG A 88 9.42 -23.58 13.52
C ARG A 88 10.44 -22.46 13.76
N PRO A 89 10.10 -21.19 13.46
CA PRO A 89 10.97 -20.08 13.78
C PRO A 89 11.05 -19.85 15.30
N VAL A 90 12.08 -19.13 15.74
CA VAL A 90 12.17 -18.68 17.14
C VAL A 90 11.01 -17.72 17.43
N ILE A 91 10.29 -17.96 18.53
CA ILE A 91 9.28 -17.05 19.03
C ILE A 91 9.97 -16.00 19.90
N TRP A 92 9.78 -14.74 19.55
CA TRP A 92 10.26 -13.62 20.32
C TRP A 92 9.12 -12.96 21.08
N GLU A 93 9.47 -12.48 22.25
CA GLU A 93 8.69 -11.59 23.08
C GLU A 93 9.42 -10.25 23.15
N VAL A 94 8.73 -9.18 22.78
CA VAL A 94 9.28 -7.82 22.80
C VAL A 94 9.08 -7.21 24.17
N MET A 95 10.15 -6.79 24.81
CA MET A 95 10.22 -6.28 26.18
C MET A 95 9.82 -4.82 26.29
N ILE A 96 8.56 -4.52 25.97
CA ILE A 96 7.98 -3.19 26.16
C ILE A 96 7.87 -2.94 27.68
N PRO A 97 8.47 -1.86 28.23
CA PRO A 97 8.42 -1.56 29.66
C PRO A 97 7.00 -1.27 30.18
N ALA A 98 6.70 -1.71 31.40
CA ALA A 98 5.41 -1.45 32.06
C ALA A 98 5.05 0.04 32.11
N GLU A 99 6.05 0.89 32.34
CA GLU A 99 5.93 2.35 32.43
C GLU A 99 5.57 3.04 31.11
N TRP A 100 5.73 2.37 29.97
CA TRP A 100 5.42 2.97 28.68
C TRP A 100 3.90 3.04 28.42
N TRP A 101 3.14 2.10 28.99
CA TRP A 101 1.69 2.14 28.92
C TRP A 101 1.12 3.10 29.95
N SER A 102 0.06 3.82 29.57
CA SER A 102 -0.74 4.52 30.59
C SER A 102 -1.40 3.51 31.53
N ALA A 103 -1.76 3.91 32.75
CA ALA A 103 -2.40 3.01 33.72
C ALA A 103 -3.64 2.31 33.14
N ALA A 104 -4.51 3.05 32.43
CA ALA A 104 -5.70 2.51 31.78
C ALA A 104 -5.36 1.54 30.61
N GLN A 105 -4.31 1.83 29.84
CA GLN A 105 -3.85 0.92 28.78
C GLN A 105 -3.29 -0.37 29.36
N LEU A 106 -2.49 -0.25 30.43
CA LEU A 106 -1.89 -1.40 31.09
C LEU A 106 -2.96 -2.31 31.71
N GLU A 107 -3.99 -1.73 32.33
CA GLU A 107 -5.14 -2.47 32.84
C GLU A 107 -5.86 -3.24 31.72
N SER A 108 -6.22 -2.55 30.62
CA SER A 108 -6.89 -3.20 29.48
C SER A 108 -6.05 -4.30 28.82
N ILE A 109 -4.73 -4.09 28.72
CA ILE A 109 -3.80 -5.10 28.20
C ILE A 109 -3.72 -6.29 29.16
N ASN A 110 -3.68 -6.05 30.47
CA ASN A 110 -3.62 -7.10 31.48
C ASN A 110 -4.92 -7.92 31.52
N GLU A 111 -6.08 -7.29 31.34
CA GLU A 111 -7.36 -7.98 31.22
C GLU A 111 -7.38 -8.90 29.98
N GLN A 112 -6.93 -8.40 28.81
CA GLN A 112 -6.80 -9.22 27.60
C GLN A 112 -5.80 -10.36 27.77
N ARG A 113 -4.69 -10.12 28.50
CA ARG A 113 -3.70 -11.16 28.83
C ARG A 113 -4.29 -12.22 29.74
N ALA A 114 -5.07 -11.84 30.75
CA ALA A 114 -5.76 -12.77 31.64
C ALA A 114 -6.74 -13.67 30.85
N GLY A 115 -7.49 -13.11 29.89
CA GLY A 115 -8.33 -13.89 28.99
C GLY A 115 -7.58 -14.90 28.12
N LEU A 116 -6.29 -14.67 27.86
CA LEU A 116 -5.38 -15.60 27.16
C LEU A 116 -4.58 -16.50 28.12
N GLY A 117 -4.86 -16.45 29.42
CA GLY A 117 -4.13 -17.21 30.46
C GLY A 117 -2.65 -16.80 30.58
N ARG A 118 -2.32 -15.53 30.30
CA ARG A 118 -0.96 -14.98 30.40
C ARG A 118 -0.82 -14.18 31.71
N PRO A 119 0.39 -14.15 32.32
CA PRO A 119 0.62 -13.34 33.52
C PRO A 119 0.46 -11.85 33.20
N ALA A 120 -0.04 -11.06 34.16
CA ALA A 120 -0.11 -9.61 34.02
C ALA A 120 1.27 -9.00 33.78
N ILE A 121 1.33 -7.93 33.00
CA ILE A 121 2.52 -7.10 32.82
C ILE A 121 2.69 -6.23 34.06
N THR A 122 3.87 -6.30 34.67
CA THR A 122 4.27 -5.54 35.85
C THR A 122 5.66 -4.97 35.65
N ALA A 123 6.05 -3.97 36.46
CA ALA A 123 7.37 -3.37 36.38
C ALA A 123 8.50 -4.38 36.64
N GLU A 124 8.24 -5.42 37.43
CA GLU A 124 9.21 -6.47 37.74
C GLU A 124 9.47 -7.38 36.53
N ASN A 125 8.43 -7.74 35.78
CA ASN A 125 8.56 -8.65 34.64
C ASN A 125 8.85 -7.96 33.30
N ARG A 126 8.55 -6.66 33.21
CA ARG A 126 8.87 -5.75 32.09
C ARG A 126 9.52 -4.47 32.64
N PRO A 127 10.76 -4.56 33.14
CA PRO A 127 11.46 -3.40 33.68
C PRO A 127 11.80 -2.38 32.59
N ALA A 128 12.12 -1.16 33.03
CA ALA A 128 12.69 -0.13 32.16
C ALA A 128 13.93 -0.67 31.43
N LEU A 129 14.01 -0.43 30.13
CA LEU A 129 15.15 -0.84 29.32
C LEU A 129 16.26 0.20 29.39
N ALA A 130 17.52 -0.28 29.37
CA ALA A 130 18.66 0.61 29.22
C ALA A 130 18.58 1.43 27.92
N PRO A 131 19.05 2.69 27.91
CA PRO A 131 19.04 3.52 26.71
C PRO A 131 19.86 2.89 25.58
N ALA A 132 19.56 3.31 24.34
CA ALA A 132 20.27 2.82 23.16
C ALA A 132 21.78 3.06 23.31
N PRO A 133 22.64 2.09 22.94
CA PRO A 133 24.08 2.31 22.98
C PRO A 133 24.45 3.48 22.06
N PRO A 134 25.40 4.34 22.46
CA PRO A 134 25.86 5.41 21.59
C PRO A 134 26.42 4.80 20.30
N LYS A 135 26.07 5.41 19.15
CA LYS A 135 26.62 5.00 17.86
C LYS A 135 28.14 5.12 17.94
N LYS A 136 28.84 4.02 17.69
CA LYS A 136 30.31 4.04 17.65
C LYS A 136 30.69 4.89 16.45
N THR A 137 31.27 6.06 16.70
CA THR A 137 31.88 6.85 15.64
C THR A 137 32.91 5.96 14.96
N ARG A 138 32.84 5.84 13.64
CA ARG A 138 33.86 5.11 12.88
C ARG A 138 35.22 5.70 13.25
N ALA A 139 36.17 4.86 13.65
CA ALA A 139 37.53 5.32 14.01
C ALA A 139 38.21 6.07 12.85
N ASP A 140 37.80 5.77 11.62
CA ASP A 140 38.27 6.42 10.39
C ASP A 140 37.58 7.77 10.09
N LYS A 141 36.58 8.17 10.88
CA LYS A 141 35.90 9.45 10.68
C LYS A 141 36.84 10.60 11.11
N GLY A 142 37.59 11.12 10.15
CA GLY A 142 38.50 12.25 10.34
C GLY A 142 39.98 11.92 10.08
N VAL A 143 40.33 10.65 9.86
CA VAL A 143 41.66 10.31 9.37
C VAL A 143 41.70 10.73 7.91
N LYS A 144 42.49 11.78 7.59
CA LYS A 144 42.72 12.18 6.21
C LYS A 144 43.26 10.96 5.47
N ARG A 145 42.49 10.46 4.51
CA ARG A 145 42.93 9.39 3.60
C ARG A 145 44.31 9.80 3.10
N PRO A 146 45.38 9.04 3.36
CA PRO A 146 46.71 9.44 2.96
C PRO A 146 46.65 9.69 1.45
N GLN A 147 47.05 10.91 1.04
CA GLN A 147 47.13 11.26 -0.36
C GLN A 147 48.11 10.28 -0.98
N LYS A 148 47.59 9.32 -1.73
CA LYS A 148 48.39 8.38 -2.49
C LYS A 148 49.12 9.24 -3.53
N ALA A 149 50.38 9.57 -3.24
CA ALA A 149 51.26 10.19 -4.22
C ALA A 149 51.15 9.35 -5.49
N ALA A 150 50.80 9.99 -6.60
CA ALA A 150 50.61 9.33 -7.88
C ALA A 150 51.89 8.52 -8.19
N PRO A 151 51.84 7.17 -8.21
CA PRO A 151 53.00 6.41 -8.59
C PRO A 151 53.19 6.63 -10.08
N GLY A 152 54.31 7.28 -10.43
CA GLY A 152 54.80 7.31 -11.80
C GLY A 152 54.80 5.90 -12.36
N THR A 153 54.20 5.76 -13.53
CA THR A 153 54.21 4.58 -14.38
C THR A 153 55.64 4.13 -14.67
N THR A 154 56.17 3.22 -13.84
CA THR A 154 57.26 2.31 -14.23
C THR A 154 56.92 0.94 -13.67
N SER A 155 56.40 0.09 -14.54
CA SER A 155 56.10 -1.31 -14.26
C SER A 155 57.36 -2.12 -14.53
N PRO A 156 58.00 -2.77 -13.53
CA PRO A 156 58.98 -3.81 -13.80
C PRO A 156 58.22 -5.13 -13.97
N ARG A 157 58.02 -5.49 -15.23
CA ARG A 157 57.52 -6.80 -15.66
C ARG A 157 58.62 -7.84 -15.40
N GLY A 158 58.70 -8.35 -14.17
CA GLY A 158 59.49 -9.52 -13.82
C GLY A 158 58.73 -10.79 -14.17
N LYS A 159 59.09 -11.43 -15.28
CA LYS A 159 58.74 -12.82 -15.59
C LYS A 159 59.46 -13.74 -14.62
N THR A 160 58.73 -14.65 -13.98
CA THR A 160 59.28 -15.92 -13.54
C THR A 160 58.38 -17.01 -14.08
N ASP A 161 58.90 -17.70 -15.09
CA ASP A 161 58.33 -18.90 -15.68
C ASP A 161 58.41 -20.03 -14.64
N THR A 162 57.29 -20.69 -14.37
CA THR A 162 57.30 -22.10 -13.93
C THR A 162 56.05 -22.77 -14.47
N GLU A 163 56.31 -23.72 -15.36
CA GLU A 163 55.36 -24.55 -16.08
C GLU A 163 54.60 -25.49 -15.13
N ALA A 164 53.30 -25.69 -15.38
CA ALA A 164 52.68 -27.02 -15.49
C ALA A 164 51.17 -26.91 -15.75
N GLY A 165 50.77 -27.20 -16.99
CA GLY A 165 49.56 -27.94 -17.38
C GLY A 165 48.18 -27.47 -16.89
N GLY A 166 47.40 -26.86 -17.78
CA GLY A 166 45.97 -26.66 -17.54
C GLY A 166 45.22 -26.11 -18.75
N VAL A 167 44.54 -27.01 -19.45
CA VAL A 167 43.79 -26.89 -20.71
C VAL A 167 42.89 -25.65 -20.78
N GLY A 168 42.95 -24.94 -21.91
CA GLY A 168 42.37 -23.61 -22.07
C GLY A 168 40.89 -23.53 -22.41
N THR A 169 40.35 -22.34 -22.18
CA THR A 169 39.18 -21.79 -22.88
C THR A 169 39.50 -20.34 -23.25
N THR A 170 39.81 -20.13 -24.52
CA THR A 170 40.02 -18.81 -25.15
C THR A 170 38.67 -18.10 -25.29
N SER A 171 38.41 -17.12 -24.43
CA SER A 171 37.34 -16.14 -24.64
C SER A 171 37.95 -14.87 -25.26
N PRO A 172 37.43 -14.37 -26.42
CA PRO A 172 37.97 -13.18 -27.07
C PRO A 172 37.68 -11.93 -26.24
N TYR A 173 38.75 -11.27 -25.77
CA TYR A 173 38.70 -9.95 -25.18
C TYR A 173 38.34 -8.91 -26.26
N PRO A 174 37.31 -8.06 -26.07
CA PRO A 174 37.03 -6.93 -26.95
C PRO A 174 38.13 -5.86 -26.81
N PRO A 175 38.53 -5.17 -27.89
CA PRO A 175 39.56 -4.14 -27.82
C PRO A 175 39.08 -2.88 -27.11
N ASP A 176 40.02 -2.27 -26.39
CA ASP A 176 39.91 -1.07 -25.57
C ASP A 176 39.25 0.12 -26.29
N TYR A 177 38.06 0.51 -25.81
CA TYR A 177 37.42 1.78 -26.20
C TYR A 177 38.07 2.92 -25.41
N LYS A 178 39.01 3.63 -26.06
CA LYS A 178 39.49 4.94 -25.59
C LYS A 178 38.31 5.92 -25.57
N SER A 179 37.80 6.19 -24.38
CA SER A 179 36.77 7.22 -24.17
C SER A 179 37.43 8.60 -24.25
N LEU A 180 37.19 9.31 -25.35
CA LEU A 180 37.40 10.76 -25.44
C LEU A 180 36.44 11.47 -24.45
N PRO A 181 36.82 12.62 -23.88
CA PRO A 181 35.97 13.36 -22.97
C PRO A 181 34.71 13.88 -23.70
N PRO A 182 33.51 13.77 -23.12
CA PRO A 182 32.31 14.32 -23.74
C PRO A 182 32.30 15.84 -23.55
N GLY A 183 32.67 16.57 -24.61
CA GLY A 183 32.28 17.96 -24.78
C GLY A 183 30.77 18.01 -25.04
N LEU A 184 30.00 18.36 -24.02
CA LEU A 184 28.57 18.65 -24.14
C LEU A 184 28.41 19.92 -25.00
N GLN A 185 28.16 19.75 -26.30
CA GLN A 185 27.65 20.83 -27.14
C GLN A 185 26.14 20.92 -26.96
N VAL A 186 25.71 22.07 -26.45
CA VAL A 186 24.30 22.49 -26.35
C VAL A 186 23.76 22.67 -27.78
N PRO A 187 22.70 21.95 -28.20
CA PRO A 187 22.08 22.20 -29.50
C PRO A 187 21.41 23.58 -29.47
N GLN A 188 21.89 24.45 -30.35
CA GLN A 188 21.29 25.75 -30.65
C GLN A 188 19.93 25.52 -31.33
N PRO A 189 18.87 26.29 -31.00
CA PRO A 189 17.57 26.15 -31.64
C PRO A 189 17.62 26.73 -33.06
N SER A 190 17.50 25.87 -34.09
CA SER A 190 17.33 26.30 -35.46
C SER A 190 15.87 26.66 -35.74
N GLN A 191 15.70 27.86 -36.29
CA GLN A 191 14.46 28.42 -36.81
C GLN A 191 13.94 27.63 -38.01
N SER A 192 12.62 27.62 -38.15
CA SER A 192 11.83 27.07 -39.26
C SER A 192 12.28 27.57 -40.65
N PRO A 193 11.87 26.88 -41.73
CA PRO A 193 10.74 27.45 -42.47
C PRO A 193 9.70 26.43 -42.96
N SER A 194 8.49 26.97 -43.15
CA SER A 194 7.34 26.43 -43.89
C SER A 194 7.70 25.92 -45.29
N GLU A 195 6.99 24.88 -45.75
CA GLU A 195 6.00 24.96 -46.84
C GLU A 195 5.42 23.56 -47.14
N SER A 196 4.09 23.48 -47.19
CA SER A 196 3.29 22.35 -47.72
C SER A 196 3.27 22.41 -49.27
N PRO A 197 2.89 21.35 -50.04
CA PRO A 197 1.46 21.00 -50.17
C PRO A 197 1.07 19.54 -50.58
N SER A 198 -0.22 19.26 -50.34
CA SER A 198 -1.20 18.44 -51.11
C SER A 198 -1.14 16.91 -51.26
N GLU A 199 -2.27 16.32 -50.81
CA GLU A 199 -3.14 15.32 -51.46
C GLU A 199 -2.59 13.98 -52.00
N LYS A 200 -3.14 12.85 -51.49
CA LYS A 200 -4.07 11.97 -52.25
C LYS A 200 -4.61 10.80 -51.42
N LEU A 201 -5.86 10.45 -51.74
CA LEU A 201 -6.74 9.43 -51.16
C LEU A 201 -6.37 7.97 -51.51
N SER A 202 -6.91 7.04 -50.69
CA SER A 202 -7.55 5.73 -51.02
C SER A 202 -6.93 4.48 -50.33
N PRO A 203 -7.58 3.28 -50.30
CA PRO A 203 -8.35 2.73 -49.16
C PRO A 203 -7.81 1.35 -48.65
N PRO A 204 -8.42 0.71 -47.63
CA PRO A 204 -7.86 -0.49 -46.99
C PRO A 204 -8.32 -1.82 -47.65
N PRO A 205 -7.54 -2.92 -47.54
CA PRO A 205 -8.05 -4.25 -47.85
C PRO A 205 -8.54 -5.01 -46.60
N SER A 206 -9.82 -5.32 -46.68
CA SER A 206 -10.54 -6.56 -46.35
C SER A 206 -9.89 -7.69 -45.54
N VAL A 207 -10.63 -8.04 -44.49
CA VAL A 207 -10.96 -9.35 -43.89
C VAL A 207 -10.60 -10.60 -44.69
N ARG A 208 -10.05 -11.61 -44.00
CA ARG A 208 -10.33 -13.05 -44.24
C ARG A 208 -10.41 -13.82 -42.93
N GLU A 209 -11.61 -14.31 -42.66
CA GLU A 209 -11.89 -15.47 -41.82
C GLU A 209 -11.40 -16.76 -42.51
N ALA A 210 -10.88 -17.71 -41.74
CA ALA A 210 -11.03 -19.13 -42.01
C ALA A 210 -10.84 -19.91 -40.71
N GLU A 211 -11.63 -20.97 -40.63
CA GLU A 211 -12.14 -21.67 -39.47
C GLU A 211 -11.55 -23.09 -39.43
N VAL A 212 -11.76 -23.79 -38.30
CA VAL A 212 -11.74 -25.25 -38.13
C VAL A 212 -10.39 -25.98 -38.07
N ALA A 213 -10.07 -26.54 -36.88
CA ALA A 213 -9.84 -27.99 -36.71
C ALA A 213 -9.77 -28.39 -35.23
N ARG A 214 -10.74 -29.23 -34.86
CA ARG A 214 -10.78 -30.08 -33.66
C ARG A 214 -9.60 -31.08 -33.67
N ALA A 215 -9.08 -31.41 -32.49
CA ALA A 215 -8.64 -32.77 -32.20
C ALA A 215 -8.65 -33.04 -30.69
N SER A 216 -9.54 -33.93 -30.29
CA SER A 216 -9.56 -34.61 -29.00
C SER A 216 -8.40 -35.62 -28.93
N GLY A 217 -7.81 -35.78 -27.76
CA GLY A 217 -6.85 -36.85 -27.47
C GLY A 217 -6.79 -37.12 -25.98
N SER A 218 -7.33 -38.25 -25.58
CA SER A 218 -7.52 -38.72 -24.21
C SER A 218 -6.41 -39.71 -23.79
N VAL A 219 -6.19 -39.81 -22.46
CA VAL A 219 -5.65 -40.96 -21.70
C VAL A 219 -4.13 -41.21 -21.76
N THR A 220 -3.46 -41.17 -20.60
CA THR A 220 -2.96 -42.36 -19.85
C THR A 220 -2.26 -41.96 -18.54
N GLU A 221 -2.55 -42.75 -17.49
CA GLU A 221 -1.81 -42.86 -16.23
C GLU A 221 -0.35 -43.33 -16.44
N GLY A 222 0.54 -43.00 -15.49
CA GLY A 222 1.91 -43.54 -15.49
C GLY A 222 2.80 -43.01 -14.38
N ARG A 223 2.70 -43.64 -13.21
CA ARG A 223 3.62 -43.57 -12.05
C ARG A 223 5.01 -44.12 -12.42
N THR A 224 6.09 -43.49 -11.94
CA THR A 224 7.25 -44.16 -11.27
C THR A 224 8.29 -43.17 -10.74
N ASP A 225 8.94 -43.61 -9.64
CA ASP A 225 10.05 -43.04 -8.89
C ASP A 225 11.29 -42.63 -9.70
N SER A 226 11.97 -41.57 -9.22
CA SER A 226 13.44 -41.38 -9.07
C SER A 226 13.62 -39.92 -8.61
N GLY A 227 14.32 -39.57 -7.52
CA GLY A 227 15.64 -40.03 -7.12
C GLY A 227 16.71 -39.13 -7.77
N VAL A 228 17.51 -38.46 -6.92
CA VAL A 228 18.82 -37.81 -7.19
C VAL A 228 18.84 -36.27 -7.33
N GLY A 229 19.72 -35.66 -6.52
CA GLY A 229 20.65 -34.62 -6.97
C GLY A 229 20.21 -33.16 -6.82
N ILE A 230 20.54 -32.54 -5.68
CA ILE A 230 20.61 -31.08 -5.59
C ILE A 230 21.97 -30.67 -6.17
N GLU A 231 22.00 -30.47 -7.49
CA GLU A 231 23.06 -29.74 -8.18
C GLU A 231 22.54 -28.33 -8.51
N ASP A 232 23.37 -27.33 -8.21
CA ASP A 232 23.13 -25.92 -8.47
C ASP A 232 22.83 -25.69 -9.96
N GLN A 233 21.54 -25.53 -10.26
CA GLN A 233 21.07 -25.18 -11.60
C GLN A 233 20.94 -23.65 -11.68
N GLU A 234 21.90 -23.03 -12.37
CA GLU A 234 21.79 -21.65 -12.85
C GLU A 234 20.48 -21.51 -13.64
N GLN A 235 19.51 -20.80 -13.05
CA GLN A 235 18.25 -20.50 -13.70
C GLN A 235 18.54 -19.61 -14.92
N GLY A 236 18.29 -20.16 -16.11
CA GLY A 236 18.16 -19.37 -17.34
C GLY A 236 17.08 -18.27 -17.18
N PRO A 237 16.86 -17.43 -18.22
CA PRO A 237 15.92 -16.31 -18.14
C PRO A 237 14.50 -16.85 -17.90
N GLY A 238 14.13 -16.96 -16.63
CA GLY A 238 12.90 -17.57 -16.18
C GLY A 238 11.72 -16.79 -16.74
N GLU A 239 10.82 -17.51 -17.39
CA GLU A 239 9.55 -16.99 -17.90
C GLU A 239 8.82 -16.26 -16.76
N ARG A 240 8.78 -14.94 -16.88
CA ARG A 240 8.28 -14.06 -15.82
C ARG A 240 6.80 -14.35 -15.61
N GLN A 241 6.41 -14.82 -14.42
CA GLN A 241 5.00 -15.01 -14.07
C GLN A 241 4.31 -13.65 -13.87
N TRP A 242 3.19 -13.46 -14.55
CA TRP A 242 2.38 -12.24 -14.49
C TRP A 242 1.39 -12.29 -13.31
N THR A 243 1.20 -11.19 -12.59
CA THR A 243 0.16 -11.13 -11.55
C THR A 243 -1.25 -11.10 -12.16
N PRO A 244 -2.31 -11.43 -11.39
CA PRO A 244 -3.69 -11.29 -11.86
C PRO A 244 -4.01 -9.85 -12.33
N GLY A 245 -3.54 -8.84 -11.60
CA GLY A 245 -3.68 -7.43 -11.95
C GLY A 245 -2.95 -7.05 -13.24
N GLU A 246 -1.73 -7.55 -13.47
CA GLU A 246 -1.00 -7.34 -14.72
C GLU A 246 -1.77 -7.93 -15.91
N ARG A 247 -2.28 -9.16 -15.77
CA ARG A 247 -3.08 -9.84 -16.82
C ARG A 247 -4.39 -9.12 -17.12
N LEU A 248 -5.06 -8.57 -16.11
CA LEU A 248 -6.29 -7.81 -16.29
C LEU A 248 -6.04 -6.49 -17.03
N LEU A 249 -5.05 -5.71 -16.58
CA LEU A 249 -4.70 -4.44 -17.20
C LEU A 249 -4.19 -4.60 -18.63
N GLU A 250 -3.43 -5.65 -18.92
CA GLU A 250 -3.00 -5.97 -20.28
C GLU A 250 -4.20 -6.31 -21.18
N ARG A 251 -5.13 -7.16 -20.70
CA ARG A 251 -6.35 -7.51 -21.44
C ARG A 251 -7.18 -6.27 -21.76
N ILE A 252 -7.34 -5.36 -20.80
CA ILE A 252 -8.01 -4.06 -21.01
C ILE A 252 -7.23 -3.23 -22.04
N GLY A 253 -5.91 -3.10 -21.89
CA GLY A 253 -5.06 -2.32 -22.81
C GLY A 253 -5.08 -2.82 -24.26
N ARG A 254 -5.28 -4.12 -24.49
CA ARG A 254 -5.47 -4.69 -25.84
C ARG A 254 -6.79 -4.27 -26.50
N HIS A 255 -7.84 -4.07 -25.71
CA HIS A 255 -9.15 -3.62 -26.21
C HIS A 255 -9.28 -2.09 -26.27
N TYR A 256 -8.49 -1.37 -25.47
CA TYR A 256 -8.52 0.09 -25.34
C TYR A 256 -7.09 0.64 -25.52
N PRO A 257 -6.68 0.94 -26.77
CA PRO A 257 -5.28 1.22 -27.10
C PRO A 257 -4.73 2.47 -26.39
N GLU A 258 -5.57 3.44 -26.05
CA GLU A 258 -5.19 4.61 -25.26
C GLU A 258 -4.75 4.24 -23.82
N ILE A 259 -5.41 3.24 -23.21
CA ILE A 259 -5.03 2.69 -21.91
C ILE A 259 -3.75 1.85 -22.08
N GLY A 260 -3.70 1.01 -23.11
CA GLY A 260 -2.52 0.19 -23.45
C GLY A 260 -1.26 1.03 -23.63
N ALA A 261 -1.32 2.11 -24.41
CA ALA A 261 -0.21 3.04 -24.63
C ALA A 261 0.25 3.73 -23.33
N GLY A 262 -0.69 4.05 -22.43
CA GLY A 262 -0.37 4.61 -21.12
C GLY A 262 0.31 3.62 -20.17
N LEU A 263 0.02 2.32 -20.30
CA LEU A 263 0.58 1.26 -19.46
C LEU A 263 1.87 0.64 -20.02
N ALA A 264 2.10 0.75 -21.33
CA ALA A 264 3.26 0.18 -22.01
C ALA A 264 4.62 0.72 -21.51
N GLN A 265 4.62 1.82 -20.76
CA GLN A 265 5.82 2.39 -20.15
C GLN A 265 6.27 1.59 -18.91
N GLY A 266 6.90 0.44 -19.16
CA GLY A 266 7.75 -0.32 -18.23
C GLY A 266 7.17 -0.53 -16.83
N THR A 267 7.59 0.30 -15.86
CA THR A 267 7.21 0.19 -14.44
C THR A 267 5.76 0.54 -14.18
N THR A 268 5.14 1.34 -15.04
CA THR A 268 3.76 1.84 -14.86
C THR A 268 2.76 0.70 -14.78
N LEU A 269 2.86 -0.28 -15.68
CA LEU A 269 1.98 -1.46 -15.64
C LEU A 269 2.09 -2.18 -14.29
N ARG A 270 3.31 -2.36 -13.76
CA ARG A 270 3.54 -3.05 -12.48
C ARG A 270 2.96 -2.28 -11.30
N ASP A 271 3.16 -0.96 -11.28
CA ASP A 271 2.69 -0.12 -10.18
C ASP A 271 1.16 -0.04 -10.15
N GLN A 272 0.52 0.08 -11.32
CA GLN A 272 -0.94 0.04 -11.41
C GLN A 272 -1.48 -1.38 -11.14
N ALA A 273 -0.79 -2.43 -11.58
CA ALA A 273 -1.20 -3.80 -11.32
C ALA A 273 -1.22 -4.14 -9.83
N ARG A 274 -0.30 -3.60 -9.03
CA ARG A 274 -0.32 -3.76 -7.56
C ARG A 274 -1.57 -3.18 -6.92
N LEU A 275 -2.04 -2.03 -7.40
CA LEU A 275 -3.30 -1.43 -6.94
C LEU A 275 -4.49 -2.33 -7.32
N VAL A 276 -4.49 -2.84 -8.55
CA VAL A 276 -5.54 -3.78 -9.02
C VAL A 276 -5.51 -5.08 -8.21
N ASP A 277 -4.34 -5.66 -7.95
CA ASP A 277 -4.20 -6.85 -7.11
C ASP A 277 -4.78 -6.60 -5.70
N GLY A 278 -4.52 -5.44 -5.12
CA GLY A 278 -5.13 -5.02 -3.85
C GLY A 278 -6.65 -4.91 -3.91
N LEU A 279 -7.20 -4.34 -5.00
CA LEU A 279 -8.63 -4.24 -5.24
C LEU A 279 -9.27 -5.63 -5.37
N LEU A 280 -8.69 -6.51 -6.18
CA LEU A 280 -9.17 -7.88 -6.38
C LEU A 280 -9.16 -8.67 -5.06
N LEU A 281 -8.09 -8.55 -4.27
CA LEU A 281 -7.99 -9.18 -2.95
C LEU A 281 -9.03 -8.63 -1.94
N SER A 282 -9.44 -7.37 -2.11
CA SER A 282 -10.50 -6.77 -1.28
C SER A 282 -11.92 -7.13 -1.71
N GLY A 283 -12.07 -7.99 -2.74
CA GLY A 283 -13.37 -8.45 -3.24
C GLY A 283 -13.97 -7.60 -4.36
N VAL A 284 -13.23 -6.63 -4.89
CA VAL A 284 -13.64 -5.89 -6.10
C VAL A 284 -13.55 -6.84 -7.29
N SER A 285 -14.63 -6.95 -8.07
CA SER A 285 -14.66 -7.80 -9.26
C SER A 285 -13.82 -7.23 -10.42
N GLN A 286 -13.36 -8.10 -11.33
CA GLN A 286 -12.62 -7.66 -12.52
C GLN A 286 -13.49 -6.76 -13.41
N GLU A 287 -14.79 -7.02 -13.46
CA GLU A 287 -15.80 -6.25 -14.18
C GLU A 287 -15.91 -4.83 -13.63
N GLN A 288 -15.89 -4.66 -12.31
CA GLN A 288 -15.91 -3.32 -11.68
C GLN A 288 -14.65 -2.52 -11.99
N VAL A 289 -13.47 -3.16 -11.95
CA VAL A 289 -12.21 -2.51 -12.35
C VAL A 289 -12.27 -2.09 -13.82
N ARG A 290 -12.78 -2.96 -14.69
CA ARG A 290 -12.96 -2.66 -16.12
C ARG A 290 -13.93 -1.49 -16.34
N ALA A 291 -15.12 -1.54 -15.73
CA ALA A 291 -16.14 -0.50 -15.84
C ALA A 291 -15.59 0.88 -15.45
N VAL A 292 -14.86 0.97 -14.34
CA VAL A 292 -14.29 2.25 -13.87
C VAL A 292 -13.22 2.79 -14.83
N LEU A 293 -12.44 1.92 -15.47
CA LEU A 293 -11.44 2.34 -16.44
C LEU A 293 -12.04 2.74 -17.78
N VAL A 294 -13.13 2.08 -18.21
CA VAL A 294 -13.64 2.18 -19.57
C VAL A 294 -14.86 3.09 -19.71
N ASP A 295 -15.76 3.12 -18.72
CA ASP A 295 -17.09 3.75 -18.85
C ASP A 295 -17.04 5.28 -19.02
N ARG A 296 -15.91 5.91 -18.68
CA ARG A 296 -15.67 7.33 -18.98
C ARG A 296 -14.61 7.48 -20.06
N PRO A 297 -14.87 8.21 -21.15
CA PRO A 297 -13.84 8.51 -22.13
C PRO A 297 -12.67 9.24 -21.46
N TYR A 298 -11.45 8.93 -21.90
CA TYR A 298 -10.27 9.72 -21.50
C TYR A 298 -10.21 10.99 -22.35
N PRO A 299 -9.76 12.13 -21.79
CA PRO A 299 -9.56 13.35 -22.57
C PRO A 299 -8.58 13.11 -23.71
N ALA A 300 -8.81 13.81 -24.83
CA ALA A 300 -7.97 13.71 -26.01
C ALA A 300 -6.51 14.08 -25.69
N PRO A 301 -5.51 13.59 -26.45
CA PRO A 301 -4.11 13.88 -26.19
C PRO A 301 -3.77 15.36 -26.01
N ALA A 302 -4.40 16.25 -26.79
CA ALA A 302 -4.21 17.70 -26.72
C ALA A 302 -4.80 18.34 -25.45
N GLU A 303 -5.80 17.71 -24.83
CA GLU A 303 -6.53 18.23 -23.67
C GLU A 303 -6.01 17.66 -22.35
N ARG A 304 -5.10 16.67 -22.41
CA ARG A 304 -4.56 15.99 -21.23
C ARG A 304 -3.62 16.88 -20.44
N LYS A 305 -4.10 17.38 -19.31
CA LYS A 305 -3.27 18.04 -18.27
C LYS A 305 -2.45 17.06 -17.42
N ARG A 306 -2.72 15.76 -17.51
CA ARG A 306 -2.06 14.69 -16.74
C ARG A 306 -1.70 13.53 -17.67
N SER A 307 -0.63 12.80 -17.33
CA SER A 307 -0.27 11.58 -18.04
C SER A 307 -1.40 10.54 -17.98
N MET A 308 -1.46 9.65 -18.98
CA MET A 308 -2.47 8.58 -18.99
C MET A 308 -2.36 7.69 -17.76
N ALA A 309 -1.13 7.35 -17.36
CA ALA A 309 -0.83 6.61 -16.14
C ALA A 309 -1.47 7.25 -14.88
N ALA A 310 -1.36 8.57 -14.75
CA ALA A 310 -1.93 9.30 -13.62
C ALA A 310 -3.47 9.33 -13.65
N LEU A 311 -4.07 9.38 -14.84
CA LEU A 311 -5.52 9.31 -15.00
C LEU A 311 -6.05 7.91 -14.65
N ILE A 312 -5.35 6.85 -15.06
CA ILE A 312 -5.65 5.46 -14.69
C ILE A 312 -5.56 5.29 -13.17
N ALA A 313 -4.46 5.70 -12.55
CA ALA A 313 -4.27 5.65 -11.10
C ALA A 313 -5.38 6.37 -10.34
N ALA A 314 -5.74 7.59 -10.78
CA ALA A 314 -6.78 8.40 -10.17
C ALA A 314 -8.19 7.80 -10.32
N ARG A 315 -8.44 6.96 -11.33
CA ARG A 315 -9.70 6.22 -11.46
C ARG A 315 -9.72 5.01 -10.55
N LEU A 316 -8.63 4.24 -10.48
CA LEU A 316 -8.51 3.07 -9.62
C LEU A 316 -8.67 3.42 -8.14
N THR A 317 -8.13 4.55 -7.68
CA THR A 317 -8.25 4.99 -6.28
C THR A 317 -9.68 5.38 -5.89
N LYS A 318 -10.54 5.76 -6.85
CA LYS A 318 -11.96 6.05 -6.57
C LYS A 318 -12.80 4.81 -6.30
N ILE A 319 -12.30 3.63 -6.67
CA ILE A 319 -12.97 2.35 -6.38
C ILE A 319 -12.83 2.00 -4.90
N VAL A 320 -11.75 2.45 -4.26
CA VAL A 320 -11.46 2.18 -2.85
C VAL A 320 -12.40 3.05 -1.99
N PRO A 321 -13.34 2.47 -1.22
CA PRO A 321 -14.09 3.25 -0.25
C PRO A 321 -13.12 3.86 0.78
N PRO A 322 -13.38 5.08 1.29
CA PRO A 322 -12.41 5.84 2.08
C PRO A 322 -11.92 5.14 3.36
N LEU A 323 -12.61 4.09 3.82
CA LEU A 323 -12.21 3.28 4.97
C LEU A 323 -11.12 2.21 4.68
N GLY A 324 -10.70 2.06 3.41
CA GLY A 324 -9.67 1.08 2.98
C GLY A 324 -8.33 1.68 2.57
N LEU A 325 -8.18 3.01 2.59
CA LEU A 325 -7.01 3.71 2.05
C LEU A 325 -5.74 3.57 2.92
N GLU A 326 -5.86 3.42 4.24
CA GLU A 326 -4.70 3.25 5.13
C GLU A 326 -3.87 2.00 4.81
N ALA A 327 -4.48 0.91 4.34
CA ALA A 327 -3.77 -0.34 4.05
C ALA A 327 -3.04 -0.35 2.70
N MET A 328 -3.43 0.53 1.75
CA MET A 328 -2.91 0.53 0.37
C MET A 328 -1.85 1.63 0.11
N ARG A 329 -1.58 2.51 1.08
CA ARG A 329 -0.70 3.69 0.92
C ARG A 329 0.81 3.40 0.88
N GLN A 330 1.23 2.16 0.62
CA GLN A 330 2.64 1.77 0.48
C GLN A 330 3.20 1.88 -0.96
N VAL A 331 2.45 2.50 -1.88
CA VAL A 331 2.97 2.89 -3.20
C VAL A 331 3.74 4.21 -3.06
N PRO A 332 5.00 4.32 -3.54
CA PRO A 332 5.73 5.58 -3.49
C PRO A 332 4.99 6.65 -4.29
N THR A 333 4.49 7.68 -3.61
CA THR A 333 4.09 8.94 -4.26
C THR A 333 5.33 9.51 -4.94
N GLN A 334 5.28 9.73 -6.26
CA GLN A 334 6.37 10.44 -6.94
C GLN A 334 6.58 11.80 -6.26
N ALA A 335 7.81 12.07 -5.86
CA ALA A 335 8.19 13.32 -5.22
C ALA A 335 7.89 14.49 -6.17
N PRO A 336 7.28 15.59 -5.68
CA PRO A 336 7.20 16.81 -6.47
C PRO A 336 8.63 17.30 -6.79
N ALA A 337 8.82 17.75 -8.02
CA ALA A 337 10.07 18.38 -8.47
C ALA A 337 10.38 19.61 -7.61
N PRO A 338 11.67 19.96 -7.40
CA PRO A 338 12.04 21.11 -6.59
C PRO A 338 11.63 22.39 -7.32
N GLU A 339 10.75 23.18 -6.69
CA GLU A 339 10.48 24.54 -7.12
C GLU A 339 11.66 25.43 -6.70
N GLU A 340 12.41 25.92 -7.69
CA GLU A 340 13.36 27.00 -7.52
C GLU A 340 12.61 28.32 -7.35
N GLY A 341 13.04 29.10 -6.35
CA GLY A 341 12.40 30.34 -5.93
C GLY A 341 12.50 31.47 -6.95
N GLY A 342 11.42 32.26 -7.02
CA GLY A 342 11.35 33.57 -7.67
C GLY A 342 10.20 34.40 -7.08
N PRO A 343 10.33 35.75 -7.00
CA PRO A 343 9.69 36.53 -5.95
C PRO A 343 8.27 37.01 -6.26
N ALA A 344 7.53 37.23 -5.17
CA ALA A 344 6.31 38.01 -4.97
C ALA A 344 5.69 38.68 -6.21
N ARG A 345 4.59 38.12 -6.71
CA ARG A 345 3.60 38.82 -7.53
C ARG A 345 2.20 38.66 -6.95
N THR A 346 1.80 39.74 -6.26
CA THR A 346 0.47 40.37 -6.15
C THR A 346 -0.81 39.53 -6.33
N VAL A 347 -1.61 39.59 -5.27
CA VAL A 347 -2.93 39.01 -4.96
C VAL A 347 -4.09 39.63 -5.79
N GLU A 348 -3.82 40.29 -6.90
CA GLU A 348 -4.79 41.20 -7.52
C GLU A 348 -5.10 40.83 -8.98
N LEU A 349 -5.60 39.61 -9.18
CA LEU A 349 -6.47 39.28 -10.32
C LEU A 349 -7.34 38.04 -10.02
N HIS A 350 -7.91 38.01 -8.81
CA HIS A 350 -8.84 36.98 -8.35
C HIS A 350 -10.33 37.37 -8.60
N LEU A 351 -10.60 38.12 -9.67
CA LEU A 351 -11.93 38.71 -9.93
C LEU A 351 -12.65 38.18 -11.19
N THR A 352 -12.23 37.04 -11.77
CA THR A 352 -13.00 36.39 -12.86
C THR A 352 -13.07 34.85 -12.76
N ARG A 353 -13.12 34.30 -11.55
CA ARG A 353 -13.47 32.88 -11.35
C ARG A 353 -14.98 32.73 -11.14
N ARG A 354 -15.68 32.08 -12.08
CA ARG A 354 -16.97 31.38 -11.80
C ARG A 354 -16.81 29.87 -11.96
N PRO A 355 -16.55 29.16 -10.87
CA PRO A 355 -16.65 27.71 -10.78
C PRO A 355 -17.79 27.33 -9.81
N GLU A 356 -18.29 26.10 -9.72
CA GLU A 356 -18.40 24.96 -10.63
C GLU A 356 -19.08 23.88 -9.80
N CYS A 357 -20.02 23.17 -10.41
CA CYS A 357 -20.96 22.32 -9.70
C CYS A 357 -20.44 20.88 -9.49
N PRO A 358 -20.01 20.46 -8.26
CA PRO A 358 -19.22 19.22 -8.10
C PRO A 358 -19.78 18.18 -7.11
N GLU A 359 -20.92 18.39 -6.46
CA GLU A 359 -21.94 17.32 -6.44
C GLU A 359 -22.89 17.70 -7.57
N CYS A 360 -23.56 18.83 -7.26
CA CYS A 360 -23.56 20.06 -7.99
C CYS A 360 -23.12 21.23 -7.08
N GLY A 361 -22.99 22.48 -7.50
CA GLY A 361 -22.31 23.56 -6.75
C GLY A 361 -22.10 24.72 -7.71
N LEU A 362 -23.22 25.21 -8.22
CA LEU A 362 -23.31 26.41 -9.03
C LEU A 362 -22.41 27.55 -8.45
N ASP A 363 -21.82 28.45 -9.24
CA ASP A 363 -22.27 28.87 -10.57
C ASP A 363 -21.51 28.23 -11.74
N SER A 364 -22.31 27.51 -12.54
CA SER A 364 -21.96 26.75 -13.73
C SER A 364 -22.43 27.47 -14.99
N PRO A 365 -21.58 27.55 -16.01
CA PRO A 365 -22.07 27.70 -17.38
C PRO A 365 -21.89 26.50 -18.33
N SER A 366 -21.30 25.35 -17.93
CA SER A 366 -21.34 24.11 -18.77
C SER A 366 -20.88 22.77 -18.12
N GLY A 367 -20.73 22.66 -16.81
CA GLY A 367 -20.38 21.37 -16.14
C GLY A 367 -21.61 20.57 -15.68
N GLU A 368 -21.62 19.23 -15.86
CA GLU A 368 -22.71 18.29 -15.52
C GLU A 368 -23.40 18.61 -14.18
N LEU A 369 -24.71 18.95 -14.24
CA LEU A 369 -25.49 19.32 -13.05
C LEU A 369 -26.00 18.07 -12.32
N CYS A 370 -25.99 18.06 -10.98
CA CYS A 370 -26.68 17.01 -10.21
C CYS A 370 -28.20 17.13 -10.33
N GLY A 371 -28.91 16.04 -9.98
CA GLY A 371 -30.37 16.00 -10.02
C GLY A 371 -31.06 17.08 -9.18
N ALA A 372 -30.42 17.67 -8.17
CA ALA A 372 -30.99 18.79 -7.40
C ALA A 372 -31.01 20.08 -8.21
N CYS A 373 -29.92 20.37 -8.91
CA CYS A 373 -29.79 21.59 -9.71
C CYS A 373 -30.48 21.47 -11.07
N GLN A 374 -30.80 20.25 -11.50
CA GLN A 374 -31.74 19.98 -12.60
C GLN A 374 -33.22 19.97 -12.14
N GLY A 375 -33.51 20.22 -10.86
CA GLY A 375 -34.88 20.30 -10.36
C GLY A 375 -35.63 18.96 -10.32
N TRP A 376 -34.94 17.81 -10.29
CA TRP A 376 -35.59 16.50 -10.28
C TRP A 376 -36.40 16.27 -8.99
N PRO A 377 -37.60 15.69 -9.08
CA PRO A 377 -38.43 15.36 -7.92
C PRO A 377 -37.78 14.30 -7.01
N LEU A 378 -38.19 14.28 -5.74
CA LEU A 378 -37.75 13.26 -4.78
C LEU A 378 -38.46 11.93 -5.03
N CYS A 379 -37.76 10.83 -4.78
CA CYS A 379 -38.27 9.47 -4.88
C CYS A 379 -39.48 9.27 -3.95
N GLU A 380 -40.59 8.79 -4.52
CA GLU A 380 -41.85 8.53 -3.81
C GLU A 380 -41.74 7.41 -2.77
N GLY A 381 -40.73 6.55 -2.88
CA GLY A 381 -40.43 5.48 -1.92
C GLY A 381 -39.84 5.99 -0.60
N GLY A 382 -39.71 7.30 -0.42
CA GLY A 382 -39.29 7.95 0.82
C GLY A 382 -37.79 7.87 1.12
N CYS A 383 -36.96 7.42 0.17
CA CYS A 383 -35.51 7.33 0.35
C CYS A 383 -34.75 8.65 0.10
N LYS A 384 -35.48 9.72 -0.24
CA LYS A 384 -34.98 11.09 -0.47
C LYS A 384 -33.95 11.25 -1.61
N ARG A 385 -33.75 10.24 -2.47
CA ARG A 385 -32.97 10.40 -3.71
C ARG A 385 -33.80 11.15 -4.75
N ARG A 386 -33.16 11.94 -5.61
CA ARG A 386 -33.83 12.63 -6.73
C ARG A 386 -33.88 11.74 -7.98
N VAL A 387 -35.00 11.74 -8.69
CA VAL A 387 -35.28 10.83 -9.82
C VAL A 387 -35.71 11.67 -11.03
N ARG A 388 -35.10 11.44 -12.19
CA ARG A 388 -35.26 12.28 -13.38
C ARG A 388 -36.70 12.38 -13.88
N GLU A 389 -37.46 11.29 -13.78
CA GLU A 389 -38.81 11.16 -14.35
C GLU A 389 -39.92 11.11 -13.29
N GLY A 390 -39.61 11.40 -12.01
CA GLY A 390 -40.55 11.15 -10.91
C GLY A 390 -40.61 9.67 -10.50
N GLY A 391 -41.48 9.33 -9.56
CA GLY A 391 -41.71 7.94 -9.13
C GLY A 391 -40.65 7.33 -8.21
N LEU A 392 -40.55 6.00 -8.23
CA LEU A 392 -39.64 5.21 -7.41
C LEU A 392 -38.24 5.15 -8.05
N CYS A 393 -37.18 5.39 -7.27
CA CYS A 393 -35.81 5.18 -7.76
C CYS A 393 -35.56 3.70 -8.03
N ARG A 394 -34.55 3.34 -8.85
CA ARG A 394 -34.23 1.94 -9.19
C ARG A 394 -34.10 1.01 -7.99
N SER A 395 -33.65 1.50 -6.83
CA SER A 395 -33.58 0.71 -5.59
C SER A 395 -34.93 0.54 -4.88
N CYS A 396 -35.87 1.45 -5.09
CA CYS A 396 -37.23 1.39 -4.54
C CYS A 396 -38.24 0.75 -5.53
N ALA A 397 -37.95 0.75 -6.84
CA ALA A 397 -38.79 0.19 -7.89
C ALA A 397 -38.67 -1.33 -8.02
N VAL A 398 -37.66 -1.94 -7.40
CA VAL A 398 -37.62 -3.40 -7.25
C VAL A 398 -38.70 -3.76 -6.22
N ALA A 399 -39.90 -4.04 -6.73
CA ALA A 399 -40.93 -4.72 -5.96
C ALA A 399 -40.37 -6.09 -5.53
N PRO A 400 -40.62 -6.53 -4.28
CA PRO A 400 -40.29 -7.89 -3.91
C PRO A 400 -41.04 -8.86 -4.84
N PRO A 401 -40.44 -9.98 -5.26
CA PRO A 401 -41.18 -11.02 -5.96
C PRO A 401 -42.33 -11.49 -5.07
N GLU A 402 -43.54 -11.44 -5.62
CA GLU A 402 -44.73 -12.05 -5.02
C GLU A 402 -44.68 -13.54 -5.31
N ASP A 403 -43.95 -14.31 -4.50
CA ASP A 403 -44.06 -15.76 -4.51
C ASP A 403 -44.09 -16.28 -3.07
N ASP A 404 -45.25 -16.84 -2.74
CA ASP A 404 -45.57 -17.66 -1.58
C ASP A 404 -44.76 -18.95 -1.61
N ASP A 405 -43.54 -18.94 -1.09
CA ASP A 405 -42.94 -20.17 -0.58
C ASP A 405 -42.10 -19.85 0.66
N ALA A 406 -42.71 -20.20 1.78
CA ALA A 406 -42.16 -20.12 3.12
C ALA A 406 -40.91 -21.00 3.21
N ASP A 407 -39.73 -20.37 3.16
CA ASP A 407 -38.57 -20.73 3.99
C ASP A 407 -37.34 -19.82 3.80
N HIS A 408 -37.46 -18.63 3.19
CA HIS A 408 -36.26 -17.88 2.75
C HIS A 408 -36.10 -16.48 3.36
N VAL A 409 -34.92 -16.30 3.95
CA VAL A 409 -34.12 -15.07 3.80
C VAL A 409 -34.68 -13.82 4.52
N GLY A 410 -34.26 -13.73 5.79
CA GLY A 410 -34.05 -12.50 6.57
C GLY A 410 -35.12 -11.42 6.46
N THR A 411 -36.05 -11.38 7.40
CA THR A 411 -36.77 -10.13 7.67
C THR A 411 -35.86 -9.20 8.46
N CYS A 412 -35.69 -7.95 8.02
CA CYS A 412 -34.90 -6.95 8.73
C CYS A 412 -35.43 -6.79 10.17
N PRO A 413 -34.60 -7.08 11.19
CA PRO A 413 -35.02 -6.99 12.58
C PRO A 413 -35.26 -5.54 13.01
N GLY A 414 -34.82 -4.58 12.20
CA GLY A 414 -34.90 -3.16 12.48
C GLY A 414 -33.77 -2.65 13.35
N PHE A 415 -33.75 -1.34 13.60
CA PHE A 415 -32.67 -0.67 14.32
C PHE A 415 -33.26 0.06 15.53
N ASP A 416 -32.55 0.02 16.66
CA ASP A 416 -32.92 0.70 17.91
C ASP A 416 -34.27 0.23 18.49
N GLY A 417 -34.47 -1.09 18.55
CA GLY A 417 -35.69 -1.72 19.07
C GLY A 417 -36.93 -1.58 18.18
N GLN A 418 -36.89 -0.78 17.11
CA GLN A 418 -38.00 -0.64 16.17
C GLN A 418 -37.93 -1.69 15.07
N ARG A 419 -38.84 -2.68 15.10
CA ARG A 419 -38.95 -3.72 14.06
C ARG A 419 -39.23 -3.10 12.69
N CYS A 420 -38.44 -3.45 11.69
CA CYS A 420 -38.57 -2.90 10.34
C CYS A 420 -39.46 -3.74 9.42
N GLY A 421 -39.41 -5.07 9.53
CA GLY A 421 -40.27 -5.97 8.75
C GLY A 421 -39.95 -6.05 7.25
N ARG A 422 -38.91 -5.36 6.76
CA ARG A 422 -38.56 -5.37 5.33
C ARG A 422 -37.75 -6.62 4.98
N PRO A 423 -38.01 -7.28 3.84
CA PRO A 423 -37.18 -8.40 3.39
C PRO A 423 -35.75 -7.92 3.13
N VAL A 424 -34.77 -8.74 3.49
CA VAL A 424 -33.35 -8.51 3.20
C VAL A 424 -32.75 -9.76 2.59
N ALA A 425 -32.04 -9.60 1.46
CA ALA A 425 -31.41 -10.70 0.72
C ALA A 425 -30.34 -11.47 1.50
N THR A 426 -29.88 -10.93 2.64
CA THR A 426 -28.87 -11.50 3.52
C THR A 426 -29.25 -11.22 4.97
N GLU A 427 -28.86 -12.08 5.91
CA GLU A 427 -29.03 -11.80 7.35
C GLU A 427 -28.49 -10.40 7.71
N GLY A 428 -29.33 -9.54 8.27
CA GLY A 428 -28.92 -8.20 8.70
C GLY A 428 -29.96 -7.08 8.56
N LEU A 429 -29.50 -5.84 8.72
CA LEU A 429 -30.34 -4.65 8.55
C LEU A 429 -30.58 -4.37 7.07
N CYS A 430 -31.81 -3.99 6.71
CA CYS A 430 -32.09 -3.48 5.36
C CYS A 430 -31.33 -2.18 5.11
N PRO A 431 -31.11 -1.77 3.84
CA PRO A 431 -30.37 -0.56 3.52
C PRO A 431 -30.88 0.70 4.26
N ARG A 432 -32.19 0.77 4.53
CA ARG A 432 -32.79 1.87 5.30
C ARG A 432 -32.38 1.85 6.78
N CYS A 433 -32.42 0.69 7.43
CA CYS A 433 -31.99 0.53 8.82
C CYS A 433 -30.47 0.66 8.96
N GLN A 434 -29.69 0.26 7.96
CA GLN A 434 -28.24 0.51 7.92
C GLN A 434 -27.93 2.01 7.89
N VAL A 435 -28.63 2.80 7.07
CA VAL A 435 -28.47 4.26 7.04
C VAL A 435 -28.86 4.89 8.39
N ARG A 436 -29.96 4.45 9.01
CA ARG A 436 -30.35 4.90 10.36
C ARG A 436 -29.28 4.54 11.40
N ALA A 437 -28.74 3.32 11.34
CA ALA A 437 -27.69 2.85 12.24
C ALA A 437 -26.39 3.66 12.09
N ALA A 438 -25.99 3.96 10.85
CA ALA A 438 -24.83 4.79 10.56
C ALA A 438 -25.03 6.24 11.04
N ALA A 439 -26.21 6.81 10.84
CA ALA A 439 -26.54 8.15 11.32
C ALA A 439 -26.52 8.22 12.87
N ALA A 440 -27.10 7.21 13.54
CA ALA A 440 -27.09 7.12 15.00
C ALA A 440 -25.67 6.91 15.55
N LYS A 441 -24.82 6.13 14.87
CA LYS A 441 -23.39 6.02 15.21
C LYS A 441 -22.70 7.38 15.10
N LYS A 442 -22.87 8.08 13.97
CA LYS A 442 -22.27 9.41 13.77
C LYS A 442 -22.71 10.42 14.83
N ALA A 443 -23.98 10.38 15.26
CA ALA A 443 -24.48 11.22 16.34
C ALA A 443 -23.83 10.90 17.69
N ARG A 444 -23.66 9.62 18.04
CA ARG A 444 -22.96 9.20 19.25
C ARG A 444 -21.48 9.61 19.23
N ASP A 445 -20.82 9.42 18.10
CA ASP A 445 -19.41 9.82 17.93
C ASP A 445 -19.24 11.35 18.09
N ALA A 446 -20.20 12.15 17.59
CA ALA A 446 -20.21 13.60 17.78
C ALA A 446 -20.46 14.00 19.25
N GLN A 447 -21.37 13.31 19.94
CA GLN A 447 -21.61 13.53 21.37
C GLN A 447 -20.37 13.19 22.20
N TRP A 448 -19.71 12.07 21.91
CA TRP A 448 -18.46 11.68 22.55
C TRP A 448 -17.35 12.73 22.31
N ALA A 449 -17.20 13.18 21.07
CA ALA A 449 -16.22 14.23 20.74
C ALA A 449 -16.49 15.54 21.50
N ALA A 450 -17.75 15.94 21.64
CA ALA A 450 -18.13 17.11 22.44
C ALA A 450 -17.81 16.93 23.93
N GLN A 451 -18.06 15.74 24.49
CA GLN A 451 -17.69 15.41 25.88
C GLN A 451 -16.18 15.49 26.10
N VAL A 452 -15.38 14.92 25.19
CA VAL A 452 -13.91 14.97 25.25
C VAL A 452 -13.40 16.42 25.19
N ALA A 453 -13.97 17.23 24.29
CA ALA A 453 -13.61 18.64 24.17
C ALA A 453 -13.95 19.42 25.46
N ALA A 454 -15.11 19.16 26.09
CA ALA A 454 -15.49 19.79 27.35
C ALA A 454 -14.54 19.42 28.50
N VAL A 455 -14.16 18.13 28.62
CA VAL A 455 -13.19 17.69 29.63
C VAL A 455 -11.83 18.33 29.42
N THR A 456 -11.38 18.45 28.16
CA THR A 456 -10.09 19.07 27.83
C THR A 456 -10.10 20.56 28.19
N ALA A 457 -11.18 21.27 27.91
CA ALA A 457 -11.34 22.67 28.29
C ALA A 457 -11.27 22.87 29.82
N MET A 458 -11.92 22.01 30.61
CA MET A 458 -11.84 22.06 32.08
C MET A 458 -10.41 21.85 32.58
N THR A 459 -9.67 20.91 32.00
CA THR A 459 -8.27 20.66 32.40
C THR A 459 -7.34 21.82 32.05
N ASP A 460 -7.62 22.55 30.96
CA ASP A 460 -6.85 23.73 30.58
C ASP A 460 -7.14 24.92 31.52
N GLU A 461 -8.39 25.10 31.95
CA GLU A 461 -8.76 26.11 32.96
C GLU A 461 -8.10 25.82 34.32
N GLU A 462 -8.13 24.57 34.79
CA GLU A 462 -7.44 24.16 36.02
C GLU A 462 -5.92 24.40 35.93
N ARG A 463 -5.32 24.10 34.77
CA ARG A 463 -3.89 24.35 34.54
C ARG A 463 -3.57 25.85 34.51
N GLN A 464 -4.42 26.69 33.92
CA GLN A 464 -4.25 28.14 33.92
C GLN A 464 -4.37 28.73 35.34
N ALA A 465 -5.35 28.26 36.13
CA ALA A 465 -5.51 28.66 37.52
C ALA A 465 -4.28 28.32 38.39
N ALA A 466 -3.69 27.15 38.16
CA ALA A 466 -2.46 26.74 38.86
C ALA A 466 -1.23 27.60 38.49
N THR A 467 -1.13 28.08 37.25
CA THR A 467 -0.01 28.92 36.80
C THR A 467 -0.14 30.41 37.14
N GLY A 468 -1.34 30.87 37.52
CA GLY A 468 -1.60 32.28 37.86
C GLY A 468 -1.23 32.69 39.28
N ALA A 469 -0.65 31.79 40.10
CA ALA A 469 -0.21 32.14 41.46
C ALA A 469 0.92 33.19 41.39
N PRO A 470 0.74 34.39 41.99
CA PRO A 470 1.77 35.42 41.96
C PRO A 470 3.05 34.92 42.65
N ALA A 471 4.20 35.18 42.01
CA ALA A 471 5.49 34.80 42.54
C ALA A 471 5.67 35.35 43.97
N PRO A 472 6.14 34.55 44.93
CA PRO A 472 6.46 35.04 46.25
C PRO A 472 7.59 36.08 46.14
N PHE A 473 7.35 37.27 46.69
CA PHE A 473 8.27 38.41 46.71
C PHE A 473 9.53 38.14 47.54
#